data_AF-A0A9P5IXK0-F1
#
_entry.id   AF-A0A9P5IXK0-F1
#
_cell.length_a   1.000
_cell.length_b   1.000
_cell.length_c   1.000
_cell.angle_alpha   90.00
_cell.angle_beta   90.00
_cell.angle_gamma   90.00
#
_symmetry.space_group_name_H-M   'P 1'
#
loop_
_entity.id
_entity.type
_entity.pdbx_description
1 polymer ?
#
loop_
_entity_poly.entity_id
_entity_poly.type
_entity_poly.pdbx_seq_one_letter_code
_entity_poly.pdbx_strand_id
1 'polypeptide(L)'
;GEPLTGHSSIVDSVAFSPDGSLLASGSWDKTVCLWDVHSQALKGEPLTGHCGYVHSVAFSRDGSILASGSEDKTICLWDMHSQALKGEPLTGHNDSVDSVAFSPDGNLLASGSHDKTICLWDVHSQVLKREPLTGHSKTVESVAFSPDGNLLASGSHDKTICLWDVQSQALKGEPLTGHSSYVNSVAFSPDGSLLASGSYDKTICLWDVPSQALKGEPLTGHSYSVQSVAFSPDGNLLASGSWDYTIRLWDVQSHVTTIPPYHYHPLSIGPTWGGMHNDGWIRSTNGELIFWVPASYRANLYDERLITILGQDMSSRVRLNFDQMTLGEDWAKCYSLPSS
;
A
#
# COMPACT_ATOMS: atom_id res chain seq x y z
N GLY A 1 8.86 13.83 14.46
CA GLY A 1 10.21 13.77 15.01
C GLY A 1 11.17 14.30 13.98
N GLU A 2 12.45 14.39 14.34
CA GLU A 2 13.52 14.64 13.37
C GLU A 2 13.66 13.42 12.42
N PRO A 3 14.13 13.60 11.18
CA PRO A 3 14.44 12.49 10.29
C PRO A 3 15.55 11.59 10.84
N LEU A 4 15.41 10.27 10.66
CA LEU A 4 16.50 9.33 10.91
C LEU A 4 17.54 9.46 9.79
N THR A 5 18.81 9.63 10.14
CA THR A 5 19.92 9.80 9.17
C THR A 5 21.00 8.75 9.41
N GLY A 6 21.50 8.13 8.32
CA GLY A 6 22.54 7.10 8.40
C GLY A 6 22.85 6.44 7.06
N HIS A 7 21.83 6.25 6.21
CA HIS A 7 22.06 5.81 4.82
C HIS A 7 22.75 6.89 3.98
N SER A 8 23.59 6.46 3.04
CA SER A 8 24.31 7.36 2.12
C SER A 8 23.63 7.50 0.74
N SER A 9 22.47 6.87 0.57
CA SER A 9 21.69 6.89 -0.68
C SER A 9 20.19 6.79 -0.39
N ILE A 10 19.39 6.64 -1.43
CA ILE A 10 17.92 6.51 -1.36
C ILE A 10 17.54 5.31 -0.48
N VAL A 11 16.57 5.52 0.41
CA VAL A 11 15.92 4.45 1.17
C VAL A 11 14.69 4.02 0.39
N ASP A 12 14.65 2.76 -0.03
CA ASP A 12 13.62 2.23 -0.93
C ASP A 12 12.51 1.49 -0.17
N SER A 13 12.87 0.86 0.94
CA SER A 13 11.94 0.07 1.75
C SER A 13 12.20 0.22 3.23
N VAL A 14 11.14 0.17 4.02
CA VAL A 14 11.17 0.16 5.48
C VAL A 14 10.17 -0.84 6.04
N ALA A 15 10.51 -1.47 7.16
CA ALA A 15 9.62 -2.41 7.86
C ALA A 15 9.80 -2.31 9.37
N PHE A 16 8.71 -2.28 10.13
CA PHE A 16 8.78 -2.40 11.59
C PHE A 16 8.92 -3.87 12.00
N SER A 17 9.65 -4.13 13.09
CA SER A 17 9.59 -5.42 13.76
C SER A 17 8.19 -5.67 14.32
N PRO A 18 7.76 -6.93 14.50
CA PRO A 18 6.41 -7.26 14.99
C PRO A 18 6.07 -6.66 16.36
N ASP A 19 7.07 -6.48 17.22
CA ASP A 19 6.94 -5.84 18.54
C ASP A 19 7.01 -4.30 18.48
N GLY A 20 7.27 -3.72 17.30
CA GLY A 20 7.42 -2.29 17.07
C GLY A 20 8.68 -1.67 17.70
N SER A 21 9.60 -2.48 18.22
CA SER A 21 10.83 -1.98 18.87
C SER A 21 11.88 -1.54 17.86
N LEU A 22 11.88 -2.13 16.67
CA LEU A 22 12.82 -1.85 15.58
C LEU A 22 12.12 -1.38 14.32
N LEU A 23 12.84 -0.56 13.57
CA LEU A 23 12.59 -0.26 12.16
C LEU A 23 13.79 -0.78 11.36
N ALA A 24 13.56 -1.51 10.29
CA ALA A 24 14.57 -1.82 9.29
C ALA A 24 14.40 -0.89 8.09
N SER A 25 15.50 -0.51 7.44
CA SER A 25 15.49 0.23 6.18
C SER A 25 16.48 -0.37 5.18
N GLY A 26 16.03 -0.64 3.96
CA GLY A 26 16.87 -1.05 2.83
C GLY A 26 17.17 0.13 1.91
N SER A 27 18.41 0.22 1.44
CA SER A 27 18.88 1.37 0.66
C SER A 27 19.71 0.99 -0.57
N TRP A 28 19.78 1.94 -1.50
CA TRP A 28 20.69 1.93 -2.65
C TRP A 28 22.17 2.10 -2.27
N ASP A 29 22.49 2.34 -1.00
CA ASP A 29 23.85 2.19 -0.49
C ASP A 29 24.26 0.72 -0.25
N LYS A 30 23.38 -0.22 -0.62
CA LYS A 30 23.57 -1.68 -0.58
C LYS A 30 23.53 -2.28 0.83
N THR A 31 23.07 -1.51 1.81
CA THR A 31 22.99 -1.93 3.20
C THR A 31 21.54 -1.98 3.69
N VAL A 32 21.37 -2.70 4.80
CA VAL A 32 20.16 -2.63 5.62
C VAL A 32 20.52 -2.01 6.96
N CYS A 33 19.87 -0.92 7.35
CA CYS A 33 20.03 -0.33 8.68
C CYS A 33 18.91 -0.77 9.62
N LEU A 34 19.25 -0.94 10.90
CA LEU A 34 18.30 -1.20 11.98
C LEU A 34 18.25 0.01 12.90
N TRP A 35 17.05 0.48 13.24
CA TRP A 35 16.83 1.64 14.08
C TRP A 35 16.03 1.23 15.31
N ASP A 36 16.45 1.68 16.47
CA ASP A 36 15.65 1.57 17.68
C ASP A 36 14.57 2.67 17.67
N VAL A 37 13.31 2.25 17.71
CA VAL A 37 12.15 3.15 17.53
C VAL A 37 12.00 4.12 18.71
N HIS A 38 12.38 3.70 19.91
CA HIS A 38 12.24 4.52 21.11
C HIS A 38 13.28 5.64 21.17
N SER A 39 14.56 5.28 20.96
CA SER A 39 15.68 6.21 20.99
C SER A 39 15.89 6.96 19.68
N GLN A 40 15.27 6.53 18.58
CA GLN A 40 15.44 7.10 17.24
C GLN A 40 16.91 7.08 16.78
N ALA A 41 17.63 6.01 17.13
CA ALA A 41 19.05 5.85 16.85
C ALA A 41 19.32 4.56 16.09
N LEU A 42 20.41 4.55 15.32
CA LEU A 42 20.91 3.34 14.66
C LEU A 42 21.29 2.29 15.72
N LYS A 43 20.82 1.06 15.54
CA LYS A 43 21.09 -0.08 16.40
C LYS A 43 22.13 -0.98 15.74
N GLY A 44 23.37 -0.86 16.19
CA GLY A 44 24.50 -1.62 15.63
C GLY A 44 25.04 -0.99 14.35
N GLU A 45 25.87 -1.75 13.64
CA GLU A 45 26.39 -1.36 12.32
C GLU A 45 25.39 -1.74 11.22
N PRO A 46 25.40 -1.04 10.06
CA PRO A 46 24.61 -1.45 8.91
C PRO A 46 24.90 -2.90 8.51
N LEU A 47 23.86 -3.67 8.21
CA LEU A 47 23.97 -5.03 7.74
C LEU A 47 24.52 -5.02 6.30
N THR A 48 25.70 -5.59 6.11
CA THR A 48 26.40 -5.67 4.83
C THR A 48 26.44 -7.10 4.32
N GLY A 49 26.17 -7.29 3.02
CA GLY A 49 26.22 -8.60 2.35
C GLY A 49 25.76 -8.54 0.90
N HIS A 50 24.85 -7.61 0.58
CA HIS A 50 24.45 -7.33 -0.78
C HIS A 50 25.53 -6.58 -1.58
N CYS A 51 25.59 -6.87 -2.88
CA CYS A 51 26.45 -6.20 -3.86
C CYS A 51 25.71 -5.18 -4.74
N GLY A 52 24.38 -5.14 -4.65
CA GLY A 52 23.47 -4.26 -5.37
C GLY A 52 22.52 -3.50 -4.44
N TYR A 53 21.63 -2.69 -4.99
CA TYR A 53 20.66 -1.92 -4.20
C TYR A 53 19.69 -2.82 -3.46
N VAL A 54 19.37 -2.47 -2.21
CA VAL A 54 18.37 -3.20 -1.44
C VAL A 54 17.00 -2.56 -1.68
N HIS A 55 16.15 -3.25 -2.42
CA HIS A 55 14.82 -2.76 -2.83
C HIS A 55 13.72 -3.09 -1.82
N SER A 56 13.87 -4.17 -1.04
CA SER A 56 12.81 -4.62 -0.13
C SER A 56 13.38 -5.21 1.14
N VAL A 57 12.73 -4.92 2.27
CA VAL A 57 13.01 -5.54 3.58
C VAL A 57 11.73 -6.01 4.25
N ALA A 58 11.75 -7.15 4.93
CA ALA A 58 10.60 -7.68 5.66
C ALA A 58 11.03 -8.47 6.90
N PHE A 59 10.38 -8.26 8.03
CA PHE A 59 10.59 -9.08 9.24
C PHE A 59 9.74 -10.35 9.20
N SER A 60 10.27 -11.45 9.74
CA SER A 60 9.47 -12.61 10.10
C SER A 60 8.49 -12.26 11.22
N ARG A 61 7.40 -13.03 11.35
CA ARG A 61 6.33 -12.77 12.34
C ARG A 61 6.80 -12.75 13.80
N ASP A 62 7.81 -13.54 14.12
CA ASP A 62 8.43 -13.60 15.44
C ASP A 62 9.55 -12.56 15.63
N GLY A 63 9.90 -11.82 14.56
CA GLY A 63 10.97 -10.83 14.55
C GLY A 63 12.38 -11.42 14.62
N SER A 64 12.53 -12.74 14.56
CA SER A 64 13.85 -13.40 14.69
C SER A 64 14.68 -13.32 13.41
N ILE A 65 14.03 -13.13 12.26
CA ILE A 65 14.67 -13.05 10.94
C ILE A 65 14.23 -11.76 10.25
N LEU A 66 15.16 -11.11 9.57
CA LEU A 66 14.88 -10.08 8.57
C LEU A 66 15.26 -10.63 7.19
N ALA A 67 14.43 -10.44 6.18
CA ALA A 67 14.77 -10.72 4.79
C ALA A 67 15.05 -9.41 4.05
N SER A 68 15.97 -9.43 3.10
CA SER A 68 16.21 -8.33 2.17
C SER A 68 16.37 -8.83 0.73
N GLY A 69 15.65 -8.22 -0.21
CA GLY A 69 15.76 -8.46 -1.66
C GLY A 69 16.58 -7.35 -2.33
N SER A 70 17.38 -7.70 -3.34
CA SER A 70 18.37 -6.80 -3.92
C SER A 70 18.51 -6.91 -5.45
N GLU A 71 19.00 -5.82 -6.04
CA GLU A 71 19.43 -5.71 -7.44
C GLU A 71 20.51 -6.75 -7.81
N ASP A 72 21.27 -7.25 -6.83
CA ASP A 72 22.23 -8.33 -7.04
C ASP A 72 21.61 -9.71 -7.28
N LYS A 73 20.28 -9.78 -7.42
CA LYS A 73 19.49 -10.97 -7.75
C LYS A 73 19.38 -11.98 -6.62
N THR A 74 19.86 -11.62 -5.43
CA THR A 74 19.84 -12.48 -4.25
C THR A 74 18.90 -11.95 -3.18
N ILE A 75 18.57 -12.84 -2.26
CA ILE A 75 17.87 -12.49 -1.03
C ILE A 75 18.77 -12.84 0.15
N CYS A 76 19.01 -11.90 1.05
CA CYS A 76 19.71 -12.18 2.30
C CYS A 76 18.70 -12.43 3.42
N LEU A 77 18.95 -13.44 4.25
CA LEU A 77 18.27 -13.65 5.53
C LEU A 77 19.22 -13.24 6.65
N TRP A 78 18.78 -12.39 7.56
CA TRP A 78 19.57 -11.89 8.68
C TRP A 78 19.00 -12.45 9.99
N ASP A 79 19.85 -13.01 10.83
CA ASP A 79 19.47 -13.38 12.19
C ASP A 79 19.49 -12.14 13.08
N MET A 80 18.34 -11.78 13.65
CA MET A 80 18.17 -10.52 14.37
C MET A 80 18.77 -10.55 15.79
N HIS A 81 19.11 -11.73 16.31
CA HIS A 81 19.80 -11.85 17.59
C HIS A 81 21.29 -11.55 17.43
N SER A 82 21.93 -12.12 16.41
CA SER A 82 23.35 -11.94 16.10
C SER A 82 23.66 -10.77 15.18
N GLN A 83 22.64 -10.22 14.50
CA GLN A 83 22.77 -9.17 13.47
C GLN A 83 23.74 -9.56 12.35
N ALA A 84 23.67 -10.82 11.93
CA ALA A 84 24.54 -11.41 10.92
C ALA A 84 23.74 -12.17 9.87
N LEU A 85 24.37 -12.41 8.72
CA LEU A 85 23.77 -13.23 7.67
C LEU A 85 23.52 -14.66 8.19
N LYS A 86 22.28 -15.12 8.03
CA LYS A 86 21.83 -16.46 8.38
C LYS A 86 22.01 -17.36 7.18
N GLY A 87 23.16 -18.02 7.08
CA GLY A 87 23.50 -18.89 5.94
C GLY A 87 24.05 -18.10 4.76
N GLU A 88 23.91 -18.65 3.55
CA GLU A 88 24.32 -17.99 2.30
C GLU A 88 23.13 -17.22 1.70
N PRO A 89 23.37 -16.19 0.86
CA PRO A 89 22.29 -15.52 0.13
C PRO A 89 21.49 -16.53 -0.72
N LEU A 90 20.17 -16.41 -0.72
CA LEU A 90 19.29 -17.25 -1.52
C LEU A 90 19.46 -16.87 -3.00
N THR A 91 19.82 -17.85 -3.82
CA THR A 91 20.01 -17.69 -5.26
C THR A 91 18.97 -18.49 -6.05
N GLY A 92 18.38 -17.91 -7.08
CA GLY A 92 17.43 -18.57 -7.98
C GLY A 92 16.74 -17.64 -8.96
N HIS A 93 16.61 -16.35 -8.60
CA HIS A 93 16.22 -15.31 -9.54
C HIS A 93 17.34 -14.99 -10.54
N ASN A 94 16.95 -14.60 -11.75
CA ASN A 94 17.87 -14.24 -12.84
C ASN A 94 18.04 -12.72 -13.02
N ASP A 95 17.32 -11.92 -12.25
CA ASP A 95 17.33 -10.45 -12.27
C ASP A 95 17.01 -9.90 -10.86
N SER A 96 16.97 -8.56 -10.72
CA SER A 96 16.68 -7.84 -9.46
C SER A 96 15.51 -8.45 -8.68
N VAL A 97 15.64 -8.50 -7.36
CA VAL A 97 14.56 -8.91 -6.44
C VAL A 97 13.95 -7.67 -5.80
N ASP A 98 12.77 -7.29 -6.25
CA ASP A 98 12.16 -5.99 -5.93
C ASP A 98 11.21 -6.06 -4.74
N SER A 99 10.73 -7.27 -4.39
CA SER A 99 9.85 -7.46 -3.23
C SER A 99 10.10 -8.77 -2.53
N VAL A 100 10.11 -8.76 -1.20
CA VAL A 100 10.11 -9.95 -0.35
C VAL A 100 8.98 -9.89 0.70
N ALA A 101 8.37 -11.03 1.01
CA ALA A 101 7.31 -11.11 2.04
C ALA A 101 7.33 -12.47 2.75
N PHE A 102 7.24 -12.49 4.08
CA PHE A 102 7.07 -13.72 4.84
C PHE A 102 5.60 -14.18 4.84
N SER A 103 5.39 -15.50 4.84
CA SER A 103 4.06 -16.06 5.12
C SER A 103 3.66 -15.81 6.58
N PRO A 104 2.35 -15.78 6.90
CA PRO A 104 1.88 -15.50 8.26
C PRO A 104 2.30 -16.51 9.32
N ASP A 105 2.69 -17.73 8.92
CA ASP A 105 3.25 -18.76 9.79
C ASP A 105 4.79 -18.70 9.90
N GLY A 106 5.45 -17.85 9.10
CA GLY A 106 6.89 -17.66 9.07
C GLY A 106 7.68 -18.75 8.35
N ASN A 107 7.01 -19.77 7.81
CA ASN A 107 7.69 -20.93 7.20
C ASN A 107 8.15 -20.66 5.77
N LEU A 108 7.49 -19.74 5.07
CA LEU A 108 7.79 -19.38 3.69
C LEU A 108 8.22 -17.92 3.57
N LEU A 109 9.09 -17.69 2.60
CA LEU A 109 9.37 -16.37 2.05
C LEU A 109 8.96 -16.37 0.58
N ALA A 110 8.21 -15.36 0.16
CA ALA A 110 7.96 -15.07 -1.26
C ALA A 110 8.89 -13.97 -1.73
N SER A 111 9.34 -14.07 -2.98
CA SER A 111 10.08 -13.00 -3.65
C SER A 111 9.56 -12.75 -5.07
N GLY A 112 9.38 -11.49 -5.43
CA GLY A 112 9.06 -11.04 -6.80
C GLY A 112 10.28 -10.39 -7.44
N SER A 113 10.44 -10.55 -8.76
CA SER A 113 11.64 -10.12 -9.48
C SER A 113 11.36 -9.50 -10.85
N HIS A 114 12.28 -8.65 -11.29
CA HIS A 114 12.47 -8.22 -12.68
C HIS A 114 12.52 -9.38 -13.70
N ASP A 115 12.89 -10.60 -13.28
CA ASP A 115 12.89 -11.80 -14.14
C ASP A 115 11.48 -12.32 -14.47
N LYS A 116 10.44 -11.62 -13.98
CA LYS A 116 9.01 -11.87 -14.22
C LYS A 116 8.44 -13.06 -13.45
N THR A 117 9.24 -13.65 -12.56
CA THR A 117 8.84 -14.82 -11.77
C THR A 117 8.66 -14.46 -10.31
N ILE A 118 8.01 -15.37 -9.59
CA ILE A 118 7.93 -15.33 -8.13
C ILE A 118 8.53 -16.62 -7.59
N CYS A 119 9.41 -16.52 -6.61
CA CYS A 119 9.96 -17.68 -5.92
C CYS A 119 9.33 -17.83 -4.53
N LEU A 120 9.09 -19.09 -4.13
CA LEU A 120 8.71 -19.45 -2.76
C LEU A 120 9.85 -20.24 -2.12
N TRP A 121 10.40 -19.72 -1.04
CA TRP A 121 11.53 -20.28 -0.30
C TRP A 121 11.06 -20.87 1.01
N ASP A 122 11.59 -22.03 1.38
CA ASP A 122 11.46 -22.53 2.74
C ASP A 122 12.49 -21.82 3.63
N VAL A 123 12.01 -21.16 4.69
CA VAL A 123 12.84 -20.28 5.53
C VAL A 123 13.85 -21.05 6.37
N HIS A 124 13.52 -22.29 6.76
CA HIS A 124 14.36 -23.11 7.63
C HIS A 124 15.48 -23.80 6.86
N SER A 125 15.15 -24.38 5.72
CA SER A 125 16.10 -25.09 4.86
C SER A 125 16.81 -24.18 3.87
N GLN A 126 16.32 -22.95 3.66
CA GLN A 126 16.90 -21.94 2.77
C GLN A 126 16.99 -22.41 1.31
N VAL A 127 16.03 -23.24 0.91
CA VAL A 127 15.94 -23.74 -0.46
C VAL A 127 14.64 -23.29 -1.11
N LEU A 128 14.68 -23.21 -2.43
CA LEU A 128 13.50 -23.00 -3.23
C LEU A 128 12.54 -24.19 -3.05
N LYS A 129 11.28 -23.91 -2.71
CA LYS A 129 10.28 -24.94 -2.39
C LYS A 129 9.89 -25.77 -3.61
N ARG A 130 9.72 -25.12 -4.77
CA ARG A 130 9.47 -25.72 -6.10
C ARG A 130 9.89 -24.73 -7.19
N GLU A 131 9.64 -25.08 -8.45
CA GLU A 131 9.85 -24.18 -9.59
C GLU A 131 9.21 -22.80 -9.39
N PRO A 132 9.84 -21.72 -9.90
CA PRO A 132 9.28 -20.37 -9.82
C PRO A 132 7.88 -20.29 -10.43
N LEU A 133 7.01 -19.50 -9.80
CA LEU A 133 5.67 -19.23 -10.32
C LEU A 133 5.81 -18.35 -11.57
N THR A 134 5.19 -18.81 -12.66
CA THR A 134 5.20 -18.12 -13.95
C THR A 134 3.78 -17.78 -14.36
N GLY A 135 3.58 -16.57 -14.89
CA GLY A 135 2.27 -16.08 -15.32
C GLY A 135 2.28 -14.59 -15.67
N HIS A 136 3.10 -13.80 -14.98
CA HIS A 136 3.36 -12.42 -15.37
C HIS A 136 4.24 -12.34 -16.63
N SER A 137 3.96 -11.34 -17.46
CA SER A 137 4.70 -11.11 -18.73
C SER A 137 5.83 -10.07 -18.59
N LYS A 138 5.89 -9.39 -17.45
CA LYS A 138 6.86 -8.35 -17.08
C LYS A 138 7.23 -8.47 -15.59
N THR A 139 8.16 -7.62 -15.15
CA THR A 139 8.60 -7.46 -13.76
C THR A 139 7.48 -7.67 -12.75
N VAL A 140 7.76 -8.46 -11.70
CA VAL A 140 6.91 -8.56 -10.52
C VAL A 140 7.44 -7.61 -9.46
N GLU A 141 6.75 -6.48 -9.30
CA GLU A 141 7.20 -5.37 -8.46
C GLU A 141 6.85 -5.57 -6.98
N SER A 142 5.75 -6.30 -6.70
CA SER A 142 5.25 -6.45 -5.33
C SER A 142 4.64 -7.82 -5.12
N VAL A 143 4.92 -8.43 -3.95
CA VAL A 143 4.30 -9.67 -3.49
C VAL A 143 3.78 -9.53 -2.06
N ALA A 144 2.63 -10.14 -1.76
CA ALA A 144 2.04 -10.14 -0.40
C ALA A 144 1.27 -11.43 -0.13
N PHE A 145 1.46 -12.04 1.03
CA PHE A 145 0.63 -13.17 1.47
C PHE A 145 -0.71 -12.69 2.04
N SER A 146 -1.77 -13.47 1.86
CA SER A 146 -3.02 -13.29 2.59
C SER A 146 -2.82 -13.60 4.09
N PRO A 147 -3.63 -13.03 5.00
CA PRO A 147 -3.48 -13.24 6.44
C PRO A 147 -3.61 -14.69 6.91
N ASP A 148 -4.36 -15.51 6.15
CA ASP A 148 -4.51 -16.96 6.38
C ASP A 148 -3.38 -17.79 5.75
N GLY A 149 -2.49 -17.17 4.96
CA GLY A 149 -1.37 -17.82 4.28
C GLY A 149 -1.74 -18.69 3.08
N ASN A 150 -3.01 -18.74 2.71
CA ASN A 150 -3.48 -19.62 1.62
C ASN A 150 -3.24 -19.00 0.24
N LEU A 151 -3.20 -17.67 0.15
CA LEU A 151 -2.99 -16.94 -1.09
C LEU A 151 -1.71 -16.11 -1.04
N LEU A 152 -1.11 -15.95 -2.21
CA LEU A 152 -0.11 -14.93 -2.50
C LEU A 152 -0.68 -14.02 -3.59
N ALA A 153 -0.58 -12.71 -3.41
CA ALA A 153 -0.84 -11.73 -4.45
C ALA A 153 0.48 -11.25 -5.05
N SER A 154 0.49 -10.97 -6.34
CA SER A 154 1.61 -10.32 -7.01
C SER A 154 1.15 -9.21 -7.95
N GLY A 155 1.77 -8.04 -7.86
CA GLY A 155 1.56 -6.91 -8.77
C GLY A 155 2.70 -6.79 -9.78
N SER A 156 2.39 -6.46 -11.03
CA SER A 156 3.37 -6.44 -12.11
C SER A 156 3.32 -5.21 -13.01
N HIS A 157 4.45 -4.94 -13.67
CA HIS A 157 4.57 -4.01 -14.80
C HIS A 157 3.77 -4.43 -16.03
N ASP A 158 3.22 -5.64 -16.07
CA ASP A 158 2.24 -6.05 -17.09
C ASP A 158 0.82 -5.51 -16.84
N LYS A 159 0.66 -4.69 -15.78
CA LYS A 159 -0.57 -3.99 -15.37
C LYS A 159 -1.61 -4.88 -14.72
N THR A 160 -1.26 -6.14 -14.45
CA THR A 160 -2.15 -7.11 -13.82
C THR A 160 -1.72 -7.43 -12.41
N ILE A 161 -2.64 -8.02 -11.66
CA ILE A 161 -2.37 -8.65 -10.38
C ILE A 161 -2.72 -10.13 -10.50
N CYS A 162 -1.85 -11.01 -10.04
CA CYS A 162 -2.11 -12.44 -9.98
C CYS A 162 -2.36 -12.87 -8.53
N LEU A 163 -3.36 -13.72 -8.32
CA LEU A 163 -3.56 -14.45 -7.07
C LEU A 163 -3.09 -15.88 -7.25
N TRP A 164 -2.26 -16.37 -6.36
CA TRP A 164 -1.70 -17.71 -6.39
C TRP A 164 -2.17 -18.49 -5.18
N ASP A 165 -2.57 -19.74 -5.37
CA ASP A 165 -2.79 -20.66 -4.28
C ASP A 165 -1.43 -21.19 -3.79
N VAL A 166 -1.10 -20.95 -2.52
CA VAL A 166 0.24 -21.22 -1.96
C VAL A 166 0.54 -22.72 -1.87
N GLN A 167 -0.49 -23.54 -1.66
CA GLN A 167 -0.34 -24.98 -1.49
C GLN A 167 -0.10 -25.69 -2.83
N SER A 168 -0.92 -25.38 -3.83
CA SER A 168 -0.81 -25.94 -5.19
C SER A 168 0.23 -25.23 -6.05
N GLN A 169 0.61 -24.01 -5.70
CA GLN A 169 1.52 -23.15 -6.46
C GLN A 169 1.03 -22.88 -7.89
N ALA A 170 -0.28 -22.65 -8.00
CA ALA A 170 -0.95 -22.38 -9.25
C ALA A 170 -1.71 -21.06 -9.17
N LEU A 171 -1.92 -20.45 -10.34
CA LEU A 171 -2.76 -19.26 -10.46
C LEU A 171 -4.19 -19.61 -10.04
N LYS A 172 -4.75 -18.83 -9.14
CA LYS A 172 -6.13 -18.92 -8.68
C LYS A 172 -6.99 -17.98 -9.51
N GLY A 173 -7.61 -18.51 -10.55
CA GLY A 173 -8.45 -17.74 -11.47
C GLY A 173 -7.63 -17.01 -12.53
N GLU A 174 -8.22 -15.98 -13.14
CA GLU A 174 -7.56 -15.15 -14.15
C GLU A 174 -6.85 -13.96 -13.48
N PRO A 175 -5.82 -13.38 -14.12
CA PRO A 175 -5.20 -12.15 -13.62
C PRO A 175 -6.24 -11.03 -13.48
N LEU A 176 -6.18 -10.32 -12.35
CA LEU A 176 -7.04 -9.16 -12.09
C LEU A 176 -6.63 -8.02 -13.01
N THR A 177 -7.59 -7.50 -13.78
CA THR A 177 -7.39 -6.42 -14.73
C THR A 177 -8.24 -5.21 -14.35
N GLY A 178 -7.67 -4.01 -14.45
CA GLY A 178 -8.34 -2.76 -14.08
C GLY A 178 -7.39 -1.57 -14.06
N HIS A 179 -6.12 -1.79 -13.71
CA HIS A 179 -5.08 -0.77 -13.86
C HIS A 179 -4.69 -0.55 -15.33
N SER A 180 -4.43 0.71 -15.68
CA SER A 180 -4.02 1.11 -17.03
C SER A 180 -2.49 1.19 -17.19
N SER A 181 -1.75 1.07 -16.09
CA SER A 181 -0.28 1.06 -16.03
C SER A 181 0.23 0.09 -14.94
N TYR A 182 1.54 0.14 -14.67
CA TYR A 182 2.25 -0.77 -13.76
C TYR A 182 1.62 -0.82 -12.38
N VAL A 183 1.51 -2.02 -11.81
CA VAL A 183 1.07 -2.22 -10.43
C VAL A 183 2.30 -2.27 -9.55
N ASN A 184 2.51 -1.23 -8.74
CA ASN A 184 3.73 -1.06 -7.95
C ASN A 184 3.63 -1.68 -6.55
N SER A 185 2.42 -1.82 -6.02
CA SER A 185 2.21 -2.32 -4.65
C SER A 185 0.91 -3.07 -4.54
N VAL A 186 0.92 -4.18 -3.81
CA VAL A 186 -0.27 -4.94 -3.42
C VAL A 186 -0.26 -5.20 -1.91
N ALA A 187 -1.44 -5.16 -1.28
CA ALA A 187 -1.58 -5.46 0.15
C ALA A 187 -2.94 -6.10 0.43
N PHE A 188 -2.96 -7.19 1.20
CA PHE A 188 -4.22 -7.74 1.72
C PHE A 188 -4.70 -6.94 2.91
N SER A 189 -6.02 -6.80 3.01
CA SER A 189 -6.69 -6.37 4.24
C SER A 189 -6.48 -7.38 5.38
N PRO A 190 -6.55 -6.98 6.66
CA PRO A 190 -6.27 -7.87 7.79
C PRO A 190 -7.20 -9.08 7.90
N ASP A 191 -8.43 -8.98 7.38
CA ASP A 191 -9.37 -10.11 7.33
C ASP A 191 -9.25 -10.95 6.05
N GLY A 192 -8.40 -10.53 5.11
CA GLY A 192 -8.15 -11.20 3.83
C GLY A 192 -9.29 -11.06 2.81
N SER A 193 -10.34 -10.30 3.11
CA SER A 193 -11.50 -10.16 2.23
C SER A 193 -11.23 -9.23 1.03
N LEU A 194 -10.37 -8.23 1.24
CA LEU A 194 -9.94 -7.27 0.23
C LEU A 194 -8.45 -7.38 -0.08
N LEU A 195 -8.12 -7.05 -1.33
CA LEU A 195 -6.77 -6.71 -1.77
C LEU A 195 -6.78 -5.25 -2.24
N ALA A 196 -5.79 -4.46 -1.83
CA ALA A 196 -5.54 -3.13 -2.38
C ALA A 196 -4.36 -3.19 -3.35
N SER A 197 -4.39 -2.37 -4.40
CA SER A 197 -3.27 -2.21 -5.33
C SER A 197 -3.04 -0.74 -5.70
N GLY A 198 -1.80 -0.29 -5.59
CA GLY A 198 -1.36 1.04 -6.03
C GLY A 198 -0.63 0.95 -7.38
N SER A 199 -0.89 1.92 -8.27
CA SER A 199 -0.36 1.88 -9.64
C SER A 199 0.29 3.18 -10.11
N TYR A 200 1.16 3.02 -11.10
CA TYR A 200 1.71 4.11 -11.91
C TYR A 200 0.63 4.92 -12.65
N ASP A 201 -0.57 4.37 -12.83
CA ASP A 201 -1.71 5.11 -13.37
C ASP A 201 -2.34 6.12 -12.39
N LYS A 202 -1.72 6.29 -11.22
CA LYS A 202 -2.07 7.27 -10.16
C LYS A 202 -3.32 6.88 -9.37
N THR A 203 -3.86 5.69 -9.58
CA THR A 203 -5.04 5.18 -8.88
C THR A 203 -4.67 4.10 -7.88
N ILE A 204 -5.61 3.85 -6.97
CA ILE A 204 -5.60 2.65 -6.13
C ILE A 204 -6.87 1.87 -6.42
N CYS A 205 -6.76 0.57 -6.63
CA CYS A 205 -7.90 -0.32 -6.80
C CYS A 205 -8.09 -1.17 -5.54
N LEU A 206 -9.37 -1.39 -5.16
CA LEU A 206 -9.74 -2.37 -4.14
C LEU A 206 -10.40 -3.55 -4.86
N TRP A 207 -9.99 -4.77 -4.53
CA TRP A 207 -10.49 -6.00 -5.12
C TRP A 207 -11.13 -6.84 -4.05
N ASP A 208 -12.32 -7.37 -4.33
CA ASP A 208 -12.93 -8.42 -3.52
C ASP A 208 -12.23 -9.74 -3.82
N VAL A 209 -11.55 -10.32 -2.82
CA VAL A 209 -10.71 -11.52 -2.98
C VAL A 209 -11.55 -12.77 -3.31
N PRO A 210 -12.71 -13.02 -2.68
CA PRO A 210 -13.56 -14.17 -3.02
C PRO A 210 -14.08 -14.15 -4.46
N SER A 211 -14.59 -13.00 -4.93
CA SER A 211 -15.14 -12.87 -6.28
C SER A 211 -14.10 -12.52 -7.36
N GLN A 212 -12.90 -12.10 -6.95
CA GLN A 212 -11.83 -11.65 -7.85
C GLN A 212 -12.25 -10.49 -8.75
N ALA A 213 -13.08 -9.60 -8.21
CA ALA A 213 -13.63 -8.46 -8.93
C ALA A 213 -13.23 -7.15 -8.28
N LEU A 214 -13.18 -6.08 -9.08
CA LEU A 214 -12.99 -4.73 -8.58
C LEU A 214 -14.17 -4.34 -7.67
N LYS A 215 -13.87 -3.90 -6.45
CA LYS A 215 -14.84 -3.43 -5.46
C LYS A 215 -15.02 -1.92 -5.58
N GLY A 216 -16.04 -1.52 -6.34
CA GLY A 216 -16.36 -0.12 -6.60
C GLY A 216 -15.39 0.53 -7.58
N GLU A 217 -15.41 1.86 -7.63
CA GLU A 217 -14.53 2.63 -8.52
C GLU A 217 -13.11 2.77 -7.92
N PRO A 218 -12.07 2.86 -8.76
CA PRO A 218 -10.71 3.16 -8.31
C PRO A 218 -10.67 4.43 -7.45
N LEU A 219 -9.88 4.41 -6.38
CA LEU A 219 -9.60 5.58 -5.56
C LEU A 219 -8.71 6.53 -6.37
N THR A 220 -9.18 7.76 -6.56
CA THR A 220 -8.47 8.79 -7.31
C THR A 220 -8.10 9.98 -6.43
N GLY A 221 -7.00 10.64 -6.75
CA GLY A 221 -6.59 11.88 -6.07
C GLY A 221 -5.10 12.12 -6.05
N HIS A 222 -4.29 11.07 -6.16
CA HIS A 222 -2.87 11.23 -6.39
C HIS A 222 -2.58 11.84 -7.77
N SER A 223 -1.61 12.74 -7.84
CA SER A 223 -1.23 13.39 -9.11
C SER A 223 -0.09 12.70 -9.84
N TYR A 224 0.58 11.75 -9.18
CA TYR A 224 1.66 10.91 -9.68
C TYR A 224 1.52 9.45 -9.20
N SER A 225 2.40 8.58 -9.70
CA SER A 225 2.45 7.15 -9.40
C SER A 225 2.25 6.84 -7.92
N VAL A 226 1.33 5.92 -7.62
CA VAL A 226 1.15 5.38 -6.27
C VAL A 226 2.15 4.25 -6.09
N GLN A 227 3.08 4.41 -5.16
CA GLN A 227 4.20 3.48 -4.95
C GLN A 227 3.95 2.47 -3.85
N SER A 228 3.10 2.81 -2.88
CA SER A 228 2.85 1.93 -1.74
C SER A 228 1.42 2.05 -1.28
N VAL A 229 0.83 0.94 -0.88
CA VAL A 229 -0.47 0.87 -0.19
C VAL A 229 -0.36 -0.03 1.04
N ALA A 230 -1.04 0.35 2.12
CA ALA A 230 -1.05 -0.44 3.36
C ALA A 230 -2.38 -0.25 4.11
N PHE A 231 -3.00 -1.35 4.53
CA PHE A 231 -4.18 -1.28 5.40
C PHE A 231 -3.77 -0.98 6.85
N SER A 232 -4.65 -0.29 7.58
CA SER A 232 -4.56 -0.23 9.04
C SER A 232 -4.82 -1.62 9.65
N PRO A 233 -4.34 -1.90 10.88
CA PRO A 233 -4.54 -3.20 11.52
C PRO A 233 -6.01 -3.61 11.73
N ASP A 234 -6.91 -2.64 11.82
CA ASP A 234 -8.37 -2.86 11.92
C ASP A 234 -9.06 -2.94 10.54
N GLY A 235 -8.33 -2.72 9.45
CA GLY A 235 -8.84 -2.76 8.07
C GLY A 235 -9.72 -1.57 7.67
N ASN A 236 -9.94 -0.60 8.56
CA ASN A 236 -10.85 0.51 8.31
C ASN A 236 -10.23 1.60 7.43
N LEU A 237 -8.91 1.73 7.47
CA LEU A 237 -8.15 2.71 6.70
C LEU A 237 -7.23 2.03 5.71
N LEU A 238 -7.01 2.69 4.59
CA LEU A 238 -5.93 2.42 3.66
C LEU A 238 -5.03 3.64 3.60
N ALA A 239 -3.72 3.46 3.77
CA ALA A 239 -2.72 4.46 3.49
C ALA A 239 -2.15 4.25 2.08
N SER A 240 -1.87 5.33 1.35
CA SER A 240 -1.17 5.29 0.08
C SER A 240 -0.07 6.34 0.01
N GLY A 241 1.12 5.95 -0.46
CA GLY A 241 2.24 6.85 -0.71
C GLY A 241 2.46 7.05 -2.20
N SER A 242 2.75 8.28 -2.63
CA SER A 242 2.91 8.63 -4.04
C SER A 242 4.11 9.52 -4.32
N TRP A 243 4.58 9.48 -5.57
CA TRP A 243 5.56 10.41 -6.13
C TRP A 243 5.07 11.86 -6.20
N ASP A 244 3.84 12.15 -5.81
CA ASP A 244 3.35 13.52 -5.62
C ASP A 244 3.76 14.15 -4.28
N TYR A 245 4.62 13.47 -3.53
CA TYR A 245 5.12 13.86 -2.20
C TYR A 245 4.03 13.89 -1.12
N THR A 246 2.96 13.11 -1.30
CA THR A 246 1.89 12.96 -0.32
C THR A 246 1.67 11.51 0.10
N ILE A 247 1.26 11.35 1.35
CA ILE A 247 0.59 10.16 1.85
C ILE A 247 -0.90 10.49 1.98
N ARG A 248 -1.78 9.61 1.54
CA ARG A 248 -3.23 9.77 1.67
C ARG A 248 -3.81 8.64 2.51
N LEU A 249 -4.79 8.98 3.34
CA LEU A 249 -5.56 8.03 4.13
C LEU A 249 -6.97 7.97 3.58
N TRP A 250 -7.42 6.76 3.27
CA TRP A 250 -8.72 6.46 2.68
C TRP A 250 -9.53 5.63 3.67
N ASP A 251 -10.81 5.91 3.75
CA ASP A 251 -11.76 5.09 4.46
C ASP A 251 -12.17 3.90 3.56
N VAL A 252 -12.05 2.68 4.09
CA VAL A 252 -12.33 1.44 3.35
C VAL A 252 -13.82 1.08 3.40
N GLN A 253 -14.55 1.53 4.42
CA GLN A 253 -15.91 1.11 4.71
C GLN A 253 -17.00 2.05 4.19
N SER A 254 -16.65 3.26 3.78
CA SER A 254 -17.59 4.32 3.39
C SER A 254 -18.30 3.97 2.08
N HIS A 255 -19.32 3.15 2.26
CA HIS A 255 -20.60 3.29 1.59
C HIS A 255 -21.44 4.17 2.55
N VAL A 256 -21.69 5.44 2.21
CA VAL A 256 -22.49 6.35 3.06
C VAL A 256 -23.79 5.63 3.49
N THR A 257 -24.19 5.51 4.77
CA THR A 257 -24.74 6.57 5.65
C THR A 257 -25.01 5.99 7.06
N THR A 258 -24.66 6.68 8.15
CA THR A 258 -25.50 6.71 9.38
C THR A 258 -25.38 8.06 10.09
N ILE A 259 -26.28 9.00 9.75
CA ILE A 259 -26.72 10.00 10.72
C ILE A 259 -27.76 9.27 11.58
N PRO A 260 -27.67 9.27 12.92
CA PRO A 260 -28.69 8.64 13.75
C PRO A 260 -30.05 9.34 13.52
N PRO A 261 -31.16 8.58 13.44
CA PRO A 261 -32.41 9.09 12.94
C PRO A 261 -33.06 10.05 13.94
N TYR A 262 -33.11 11.34 13.61
CA TYR A 262 -34.27 12.13 13.98
C TYR A 262 -35.31 11.95 12.87
N HIS A 263 -36.47 11.44 13.28
CA HIS A 263 -37.58 11.00 12.45
C HIS A 263 -37.90 11.93 11.26
N TYR A 264 -37.77 11.42 10.03
CA TYR A 264 -38.68 11.69 8.92
C TYR A 264 -38.66 10.50 7.93
N HIS A 265 -39.83 9.98 7.59
CA HIS A 265 -40.07 9.00 6.52
C HIS A 265 -40.61 9.73 5.27
N PRO A 266 -40.66 9.10 4.08
CA PRO A 266 -39.62 8.36 3.37
C PRO A 266 -39.57 8.75 1.87
N LEU A 267 -38.43 8.56 1.20
CA LEU A 267 -38.26 8.11 -0.20
C LEU A 267 -36.85 8.44 -0.69
N SER A 268 -36.32 7.56 -1.52
CA SER A 268 -35.08 7.66 -2.27
C SER A 268 -33.80 7.27 -1.54
N ILE A 269 -33.16 6.27 -2.13
CA ILE A 269 -31.75 5.90 -2.00
C ILE A 269 -30.96 7.21 -2.03
N GLY A 270 -30.22 7.51 -0.95
CA GLY A 270 -29.44 8.74 -0.85
C GLY A 270 -28.46 8.88 -2.02
N PRO A 271 -28.15 10.11 -2.46
CA PRO A 271 -27.30 10.31 -3.62
C PRO A 271 -25.86 9.84 -3.35
N THR A 272 -25.38 8.86 -4.13
CA THR A 272 -23.95 8.58 -4.28
C THR A 272 -23.28 9.69 -5.07
N TRP A 273 -22.03 10.07 -4.76
CA TRP A 273 -21.31 11.11 -5.49
C TRP A 273 -21.08 10.68 -6.95
N GLY A 274 -21.60 11.46 -7.90
CA GLY A 274 -21.33 11.36 -9.34
C GLY A 274 -20.10 12.16 -9.78
N GLY A 275 -19.35 12.72 -8.84
CA GLY A 275 -18.13 13.50 -9.08
C GLY A 275 -18.32 15.01 -9.02
N MET A 276 -17.18 15.73 -8.97
CA MET A 276 -17.13 17.19 -8.93
C MET A 276 -17.06 17.77 -10.36
N HIS A 277 -17.99 18.65 -10.70
CA HIS A 277 -18.02 19.33 -11.99
C HIS A 277 -17.18 20.63 -11.98
N ASN A 278 -16.80 21.11 -13.17
CA ASN A 278 -15.97 22.31 -13.34
C ASN A 278 -16.60 23.60 -12.75
N ASP A 279 -17.92 23.61 -12.55
CA ASP A 279 -18.65 24.70 -11.88
C ASP A 279 -18.48 24.70 -10.34
N GLY A 280 -17.87 23.65 -9.80
CA GLY A 280 -17.64 23.44 -8.37
C GLY A 280 -18.73 22.66 -7.66
N TRP A 281 -19.77 22.21 -8.36
CA TRP A 281 -20.80 21.39 -7.75
C TRP A 281 -20.42 19.91 -7.76
N ILE A 282 -20.51 19.27 -6.60
CA ILE A 282 -20.58 17.83 -6.51
C ILE A 282 -22.03 17.43 -6.73
N ARG A 283 -22.22 16.53 -7.70
CA ARG A 283 -23.54 16.06 -8.08
C ARG A 283 -23.72 14.61 -7.70
N SER A 284 -24.96 14.16 -7.56
CA SER A 284 -25.27 12.75 -7.42
C SER A 284 -25.05 12.01 -8.73
N THR A 285 -25.00 10.68 -8.67
CA THR A 285 -25.08 9.81 -9.86
C THR A 285 -26.32 10.07 -10.71
N ASN A 286 -27.37 10.66 -10.12
CA ASN A 286 -28.60 11.07 -10.78
C ASN A 286 -28.56 12.54 -11.26
N GLY A 287 -27.44 13.25 -11.06
CA GLY A 287 -27.23 14.64 -11.50
C GLY A 287 -27.72 15.72 -10.55
N GLU A 288 -28.21 15.37 -9.36
CA GLU A 288 -28.71 16.31 -8.36
C GLU A 288 -27.56 17.05 -7.68
N LEU A 289 -27.70 18.35 -7.39
CA LEU A 289 -26.68 19.13 -6.68
C LEU A 289 -26.60 18.68 -5.21
N ILE A 290 -25.45 18.18 -4.77
CA ILE A 290 -25.24 17.77 -3.37
C ILE A 290 -24.69 18.95 -2.55
N PHE A 291 -23.52 19.47 -2.92
CA PHE A 291 -22.95 20.69 -2.33
C PHE A 291 -21.92 21.34 -3.26
N TRP A 292 -21.64 22.62 -3.01
CA TRP A 292 -20.72 23.43 -3.80
C TRP A 292 -19.37 23.60 -3.11
N VAL A 293 -18.28 23.39 -3.86
CA VAL A 293 -16.91 23.49 -3.38
C VAL A 293 -16.29 24.78 -3.94
N PRO A 294 -15.78 25.68 -3.07
CA PRO A 294 -15.08 26.88 -3.52
C PRO A 294 -13.82 26.54 -4.31
N ALA A 295 -13.47 27.35 -5.31
CA ALA A 295 -12.38 27.07 -6.25
C ALA A 295 -11.03 26.74 -5.58
N SER A 296 -10.74 27.36 -4.43
CA SER A 296 -9.54 27.10 -3.62
C SER A 296 -9.47 25.70 -3.00
N TYR A 297 -10.61 25.03 -2.84
CA TYR A 297 -10.71 23.69 -2.23
C TYR A 297 -10.96 22.58 -3.25
N ARG A 298 -11.41 22.93 -4.48
CA ARG A 298 -11.66 21.96 -5.56
C ARG A 298 -10.45 21.11 -5.86
N ALA A 299 -9.27 21.72 -5.86
CA ALA A 299 -8.02 21.02 -6.11
C ALA A 299 -7.73 19.93 -5.06
N ASN A 300 -8.38 19.92 -3.89
CA ASN A 300 -8.07 19.01 -2.78
C ASN A 300 -9.17 17.98 -2.49
N LEU A 301 -10.34 18.10 -3.13
CA LEU A 301 -11.48 17.20 -2.92
C LEU A 301 -11.60 16.23 -4.10
N TYR A 302 -11.08 15.02 -3.92
CA TYR A 302 -10.87 14.07 -5.02
C TYR A 302 -11.81 12.85 -4.98
N ASP A 303 -12.13 12.38 -3.78
CA ASP A 303 -12.93 11.18 -3.54
C ASP A 303 -13.60 11.30 -2.16
N GLU A 304 -14.81 10.77 -2.00
CA GLU A 304 -15.52 10.76 -0.71
C GLU A 304 -14.85 9.89 0.34
N ARG A 305 -14.05 8.91 -0.10
CA ARG A 305 -13.28 8.01 0.76
C ARG A 305 -12.00 8.66 1.28
N LEU A 306 -11.54 9.79 0.72
CA LEU A 306 -10.31 10.44 1.17
C LEU A 306 -10.52 11.17 2.50
N ILE A 307 -9.91 10.67 3.58
CA ILE A 307 -10.03 11.27 4.93
C ILE A 307 -8.93 12.31 5.19
N THR A 308 -7.70 12.05 4.76
CA THR A 308 -6.55 12.89 5.13
C THR A 308 -5.46 12.84 4.08
N ILE A 309 -4.78 13.97 3.89
CA ILE A 309 -3.56 14.09 3.08
C ILE A 309 -2.44 14.57 4.02
N LEU A 310 -1.30 13.88 3.99
CA LEU A 310 -0.08 14.22 4.71
C LEU A 310 1.01 14.54 3.70
N GLY A 311 1.43 15.80 3.58
CA GLY A 311 2.53 16.19 2.69
C GLY A 311 2.35 17.56 2.02
N GLN A 312 3.35 17.88 1.20
CA GLN A 312 3.61 19.11 0.41
C GLN A 312 3.97 20.42 1.14
N ASP A 313 3.41 20.77 2.30
CA ASP A 313 3.94 21.85 3.15
C ASP A 313 3.46 21.67 4.60
N MET A 314 4.36 21.78 5.60
CA MET A 314 3.98 21.71 7.02
C MET A 314 3.10 22.90 7.44
N SER A 315 3.00 23.94 6.60
CA SER A 315 2.18 25.13 6.82
C SER A 315 0.69 24.95 6.45
N SER A 316 0.33 23.95 5.63
CA SER A 316 -1.01 23.84 5.03
C SER A 316 -1.72 22.53 5.38
N ARG A 317 -1.77 22.15 6.67
CA ARG A 317 -2.67 21.08 7.12
C ARG A 317 -4.13 21.52 6.94
N VAL A 318 -4.72 21.20 5.80
CA VAL A 318 -6.17 21.33 5.61
C VAL A 318 -6.83 20.11 6.23
N ARG A 319 -7.33 20.27 7.46
CA ARG A 319 -8.35 19.37 7.99
C ARG A 319 -9.70 19.87 7.50
N LEU A 320 -10.41 19.04 6.74
CA LEU A 320 -11.82 19.26 6.47
C LEU A 320 -12.57 19.00 7.78
N ASN A 321 -13.08 20.06 8.39
CA ASN A 321 -13.97 19.97 9.55
C ASN A 321 -15.41 20.10 9.06
N PHE A 322 -16.21 19.05 9.24
CA PHE A 322 -17.63 19.01 8.86
C PHE A 322 -18.58 19.42 9.99
N ASP A 323 -18.08 19.85 11.16
CA ASP A 323 -18.89 20.29 12.32
C ASP A 323 -19.81 21.48 11.98
N GLN A 324 -19.47 22.27 10.95
CA GLN A 324 -20.26 23.39 10.45
C GLN A 324 -20.77 23.20 9.01
N MET A 325 -20.80 21.96 8.54
CA MET A 325 -21.32 21.66 7.21
C MET A 325 -22.83 21.93 7.15
N THR A 326 -23.24 22.79 6.23
CA THR A 326 -24.67 23.02 5.92
C THR A 326 -25.01 22.41 4.56
N LEU A 327 -26.07 21.61 4.51
CA LEU A 327 -26.58 20.97 3.31
C LEU A 327 -27.90 21.62 2.85
N GLY A 328 -28.13 21.68 1.54
CA GLY A 328 -29.39 22.17 0.97
C GLY A 328 -29.56 23.70 1.05
N GLU A 329 -30.77 24.16 1.40
CA GLU A 329 -31.12 25.60 1.41
C GLU A 329 -30.34 26.43 2.45
N ASP A 330 -29.69 25.77 3.39
CA ASP A 330 -28.94 26.39 4.47
C ASP A 330 -27.51 26.83 4.11
N TRP A 331 -27.07 26.62 2.86
CA TRP A 331 -25.71 26.93 2.38
C TRP A 331 -25.27 28.39 2.67
N ALA A 332 -26.22 29.32 2.68
CA ALA A 332 -25.95 30.73 2.94
C ALA A 332 -25.42 31.00 4.36
N LYS A 333 -25.64 30.08 5.31
CA LYS A 333 -25.13 30.19 6.68
C LYS A 333 -23.60 29.99 6.76
N CYS A 334 -22.98 29.35 5.78
CA CYS A 334 -21.53 29.18 5.69
C CYS A 334 -20.83 30.27 4.86
N TYR A 335 -21.58 31.18 4.23
CA TYR A 335 -21.04 32.19 3.33
C TYR A 335 -20.99 33.55 4.04
N SER A 336 -19.79 34.03 4.35
CA SER A 336 -19.56 35.43 4.75
C SER A 336 -18.89 36.18 3.61
N LEU A 337 -19.49 37.30 3.19
CA LEU A 337 -18.91 38.18 2.18
C LEU A 337 -17.59 38.77 2.71
N PRO A 338 -16.52 38.87 1.88
CA PRO A 338 -15.32 39.57 2.28
C PRO A 338 -15.66 41.02 2.62
N SER A 339 -15.27 41.48 3.80
CA SER A 339 -15.34 42.91 4.17
C SER A 339 -14.50 43.69 3.16
N SER A 340 -15.14 44.63 2.47
CA SER A 340 -14.56 45.54 1.46
C SER A 340 -13.37 46.34 1.95
#